data_AF-A0A6J7LDV7-F1
#
_entry.id   AF-A0A6J7LDV7-F1
#
_cell.length_a   1.000
_cell.length_b   1.000
_cell.length_c   1.000
_cell.angle_alpha   90.00
_cell.angle_beta   90.00
_cell.angle_gamma   90.00
#
_symmetry.space_group_name_H-M   'P 1'
#
loop_
_entity.id
_entity.type
_entity.pdbx_description
1 polymer ?
#
loop_
_entity_poly.entity_id
_entity_poly.type
_entity_poly.pdbx_seq_one_letter_code
_entity_poly.pdbx_strand_id
1 'polypeptide(L)'
;MTLLWVTRAALDDLGYGAHAGQDLSPYQRRHPVLASFYSKRAQSVVGTQQLEGVPHQEGIWNLHAQDPHRAVTWYDAAEDVVFLLACSPHVYAVFVDRYRRGTLKPTEADYVDVATHRRNASGLDDDFIAVVESQEPDLVQRALEAPGRVIQEILGSELPVAALLEVAVIADVSMTGDVYLVLRFTDRLRARSLPSDVVADLASILLPDADYEDIDWTPTSAPDELSVRPGDTVIRWTRH
;
A
#
# COMPACT_ATOMS: atom_id res chain seq x y z
N MET A 1 -4.86 -8.39 3.90
CA MET A 1 -6.33 -8.25 3.94
C MET A 1 -6.65 -7.16 2.93
N THR A 2 -7.57 -7.39 1.99
CA THR A 2 -7.95 -6.38 0.99
C THR A 2 -8.50 -5.15 1.71
N LEU A 3 -8.09 -3.96 1.28
CA LEU A 3 -8.54 -2.70 1.89
C LEU A 3 -9.98 -2.42 1.47
N LEU A 4 -10.81 -1.95 2.40
CA LEU A 4 -12.16 -1.47 2.10
C LEU A 4 -12.18 0.04 2.25
N TRP A 5 -12.49 0.74 1.16
CA TRP A 5 -12.45 2.19 1.11
C TRP A 5 -13.78 2.79 0.66
N VAL A 6 -14.15 3.95 1.21
CA VAL A 6 -15.35 4.67 0.81
C VAL A 6 -14.93 5.89 0.01
N THR A 7 -15.37 5.99 -1.25
CA THR A 7 -15.00 7.15 -2.09
C THR A 7 -15.66 8.42 -1.57
N ARG A 8 -15.08 9.57 -1.90
CA ARG A 8 -15.63 10.90 -1.60
C ARG A 8 -17.07 11.05 -2.10
N ALA A 9 -17.37 10.56 -3.31
CA ALA A 9 -18.72 10.57 -3.85
C ALA A 9 -19.70 9.72 -3.00
N ALA A 10 -19.29 8.54 -2.54
CA ALA A 10 -20.10 7.73 -1.64
C ALA A 10 -20.25 8.38 -0.26
N LEU A 11 -19.21 9.04 0.26
CA LEU A 11 -19.29 9.79 1.51
C LEU A 11 -20.32 10.91 1.40
N ASP A 12 -20.33 11.66 0.31
CA ASP A 12 -21.33 12.71 0.06
C ASP A 12 -22.75 12.14 0.01
N ASP A 13 -22.95 11.03 -0.72
CA ASP A 13 -24.25 10.34 -0.79
C ASP A 13 -24.75 9.86 0.59
N LEU A 14 -23.83 9.49 1.48
CA LEU A 14 -24.12 9.01 2.84
C LEU A 14 -24.23 10.15 3.86
N GLY A 15 -23.90 11.38 3.51
CA GLY A 15 -23.81 12.51 4.44
C GLY A 15 -22.57 12.51 5.34
N TYR A 16 -21.50 11.82 4.93
CA TYR A 16 -20.21 11.72 5.63
C TYR A 16 -19.07 12.47 4.92
N GLY A 17 -19.36 13.43 4.03
CA GLY A 17 -18.34 14.16 3.26
C GLY A 17 -17.21 14.79 4.11
N ALA A 18 -17.51 15.20 5.35
CA ALA A 18 -16.51 15.70 6.31
C ALA A 18 -15.47 14.67 6.76
N HIS A 19 -15.66 13.39 6.44
CA HIS A 19 -14.76 12.29 6.76
C HIS A 19 -13.93 11.80 5.56
N ALA A 20 -13.84 12.60 4.48
CA ALA A 20 -12.94 12.31 3.37
C ALA A 20 -11.50 12.06 3.88
N GLY A 21 -10.82 11.06 3.33
CA GLY A 21 -9.49 10.63 3.79
C GLY A 21 -9.44 9.77 5.04
N GLN A 22 -10.57 9.51 5.72
CA GLN A 22 -10.58 8.71 6.96
C GLN A 22 -11.04 7.28 6.72
N ASP A 23 -10.47 6.32 7.48
CA ASP A 23 -11.02 4.96 7.54
C ASP A 23 -12.39 4.98 8.24
N LEU A 24 -13.42 4.55 7.51
CA LEU A 24 -14.78 4.44 8.03
C LEU A 24 -15.11 3.11 8.71
N SER A 25 -14.16 2.19 8.86
CA SER A 25 -14.37 0.93 9.56
C SER A 25 -14.91 1.11 10.99
N PRO A 26 -14.52 2.13 11.78
CA PRO A 26 -15.11 2.38 13.11
C PRO A 26 -16.58 2.82 13.04
N TYR A 27 -17.01 3.36 11.91
CA TYR A 27 -18.35 3.89 11.67
C TYR A 27 -19.28 2.89 10.99
N GLN A 28 -18.83 1.66 10.73
CA GLN A 28 -19.58 0.65 9.97
C GLN A 28 -21.01 0.40 10.48
N ARG A 29 -21.30 0.58 11.77
CA ARG A 29 -22.64 0.38 12.35
C ARG A 29 -23.56 1.60 12.27
N ARG A 30 -23.06 2.76 11.83
CA ARG A 30 -23.83 4.02 11.80
C ARG A 30 -24.72 4.16 10.56
N HIS A 31 -24.47 3.40 9.49
CA HIS A 31 -25.31 3.41 8.29
C HIS A 31 -25.47 2.00 7.71
N PRO A 32 -26.68 1.58 7.26
CA PRO A 32 -26.92 0.22 6.74
C PRO A 32 -26.03 -0.16 5.55
N VAL A 33 -25.68 0.82 4.70
CA VAL A 33 -24.77 0.61 3.56
C VAL A 33 -23.35 0.34 4.05
N LEU A 34 -22.82 1.11 5.01
CA LEU A 34 -21.50 0.86 5.57
C LEU A 34 -21.46 -0.52 6.24
N ALA A 35 -22.49 -0.86 7.02
CA ALA A 35 -22.58 -2.17 7.67
C ALA A 35 -22.55 -3.31 6.64
N SER A 36 -23.31 -3.17 5.55
CA SER A 36 -23.34 -4.15 4.46
C SER A 36 -22.03 -4.20 3.69
N PHE A 37 -21.39 -3.04 3.47
CA PHE A 37 -20.13 -2.93 2.77
C PHE A 37 -19.02 -3.66 3.53
N TYR A 38 -18.78 -3.29 4.80
CA TYR A 38 -17.76 -3.91 5.62
C TYR A 38 -18.02 -5.40 5.88
N SER A 39 -19.28 -5.82 6.12
CA SER A 39 -19.58 -7.23 6.36
C SER A 39 -19.44 -8.11 5.12
N LYS A 40 -19.94 -7.67 3.96
CA LYS A 40 -19.94 -8.49 2.73
C LYS A 40 -18.62 -8.42 1.98
N ARG A 41 -17.96 -7.25 1.94
CA ARG A 41 -16.71 -7.06 1.17
C ARG A 41 -15.46 -7.48 1.91
N ALA A 42 -15.49 -7.58 3.25
CA ALA A 42 -14.41 -8.22 3.99
C ALA A 42 -14.24 -9.71 3.63
N GLN A 43 -15.31 -10.36 3.11
CA GLN A 43 -15.32 -11.78 2.76
C GLN A 43 -15.15 -12.04 1.26
N SER A 44 -15.49 -11.06 0.41
CA SER A 44 -15.45 -11.21 -1.05
C SER A 44 -15.28 -9.85 -1.74
N VAL A 45 -14.30 -9.77 -2.64
CA VAL A 45 -14.04 -8.55 -3.43
C VAL A 45 -15.08 -8.33 -4.55
N VAL A 46 -15.83 -9.37 -4.92
CA VAL A 46 -16.91 -9.31 -5.92
C VAL A 46 -18.29 -9.47 -5.30
N GLY A 47 -19.32 -8.92 -5.97
CA GLY A 47 -20.73 -9.11 -5.62
C GLY A 47 -21.38 -10.30 -6.28
N THR A 48 -22.67 -10.47 -5.97
CA THR A 48 -23.53 -11.51 -6.55
C THR A 48 -24.32 -11.01 -7.75
N GLN A 49 -24.57 -9.70 -7.83
CA GLN A 49 -25.30 -9.07 -8.93
C GLN A 49 -24.51 -7.87 -9.45
N GLN A 50 -24.30 -7.82 -10.76
CA GLN A 50 -23.67 -6.68 -11.42
C GLN A 50 -24.68 -5.56 -11.67
N LEU A 51 -24.17 -4.33 -11.79
CA LEU A 51 -24.99 -3.17 -12.11
C LEU A 51 -25.49 -3.26 -13.56
N GLU A 52 -26.80 -3.44 -13.74
CA GLU A 52 -27.42 -3.44 -15.06
C GLU A 52 -27.25 -2.10 -15.76
N GLY A 53 -26.99 -2.12 -17.07
CA GLY A 53 -26.74 -0.92 -17.87
C GLY A 53 -25.28 -0.45 -17.87
N VAL A 54 -24.39 -1.15 -17.17
CA VAL A 54 -22.94 -1.00 -17.24
C VAL A 54 -22.34 -2.29 -17.83
N PRO A 55 -21.33 -2.22 -18.73
CA PRO A 55 -20.70 -3.42 -19.29
C PRO A 55 -20.13 -4.35 -18.22
N HIS A 56 -20.34 -5.66 -18.37
CA HIS A 56 -19.94 -6.66 -17.39
C HIS A 56 -18.44 -6.64 -17.05
N GLN A 57 -17.58 -6.32 -18.02
CA GLN A 57 -16.14 -6.24 -17.83
C GLN A 57 -15.70 -5.11 -16.88
N GLU A 58 -16.57 -4.13 -16.59
CA GLU A 58 -16.26 -3.07 -15.64
C GLU A 58 -16.21 -3.59 -14.19
N GLY A 59 -16.80 -4.75 -13.91
CA GLY A 59 -16.74 -5.36 -12.58
C GLY A 59 -17.41 -4.51 -11.49
N ILE A 60 -18.44 -3.73 -11.83
CA ILE A 60 -19.21 -2.93 -10.87
C ILE A 60 -20.38 -3.78 -10.34
N TRP A 61 -20.42 -3.93 -9.02
CA TRP A 61 -21.34 -4.83 -8.34
C TRP A 61 -22.33 -4.08 -7.46
N ASN A 62 -23.59 -4.51 -7.49
CA ASN A 62 -24.59 -4.02 -6.56
C ASN A 62 -24.27 -4.47 -5.13
N LEU A 63 -24.50 -3.56 -4.20
CA LEU A 63 -24.51 -3.79 -2.77
C LEU A 63 -25.91 -3.48 -2.25
N HIS A 64 -26.64 -4.55 -1.94
CA HIS A 64 -27.95 -4.46 -1.32
C HIS A 64 -27.76 -4.31 0.19
N ALA A 65 -28.10 -3.12 0.68
CA ALA A 65 -28.22 -2.84 2.10
C ALA A 65 -29.70 -2.94 2.54
N GLN A 66 -30.01 -2.51 3.76
CA GLN A 66 -31.40 -2.41 4.22
C GLN A 66 -32.17 -1.40 3.36
N ASP A 67 -33.41 -1.75 3.00
CA ASP A 67 -34.28 -0.85 2.25
C ASP A 67 -34.43 0.52 2.96
N PRO A 68 -34.43 1.64 2.21
CA PRO A 68 -34.42 1.71 0.74
C PRO A 68 -33.02 1.75 0.12
N HIS A 69 -31.95 1.56 0.88
CA HIS A 69 -30.61 1.91 0.42
C HIS A 69 -30.03 0.90 -0.55
N ARG A 70 -29.50 1.41 -1.65
CA ARG A 70 -28.69 0.67 -2.63
C ARG A 70 -27.37 1.36 -2.79
N ALA A 71 -26.35 0.57 -3.03
CA ALA A 71 -25.02 1.07 -3.31
C ALA A 71 -24.34 0.20 -4.36
N VAL A 72 -23.20 0.66 -4.84
CA VAL A 72 -22.38 -0.08 -5.79
C VAL A 72 -20.93 -0.09 -5.34
N THR A 73 -20.25 -1.20 -5.60
CA THR A 73 -18.86 -1.44 -5.23
C THR A 73 -18.05 -1.85 -6.43
N TRP A 74 -16.76 -1.54 -6.41
CA TRP A 74 -15.80 -1.96 -7.43
C TRP A 74 -14.49 -2.36 -6.78
N TYR A 75 -13.84 -3.39 -7.33
CA TYR A 75 -12.56 -3.87 -6.84
C TYR A 75 -11.46 -3.45 -7.81
N ASP A 76 -10.49 -2.70 -7.30
CA ASP A 76 -9.24 -2.42 -7.98
C ASP A 76 -8.22 -3.50 -7.62
N ALA A 77 -7.89 -4.34 -8.59
CA ALA A 77 -6.94 -5.44 -8.40
C ALA A 77 -5.48 -4.96 -8.33
N ALA A 78 -5.14 -3.85 -8.99
CA ALA A 78 -3.79 -3.31 -8.95
C ALA A 78 -3.47 -2.76 -7.56
N GLU A 79 -4.45 -2.07 -6.99
CA GLU A 79 -4.32 -1.52 -5.63
C GLU A 79 -4.74 -2.50 -4.54
N ASP A 80 -5.40 -3.63 -4.81
CA ASP A 80 -6.04 -4.49 -3.79
C ASP A 80 -6.97 -3.69 -2.84
N VAL A 81 -7.88 -2.92 -3.44
CA VAL A 81 -8.88 -2.09 -2.73
C VAL A 81 -10.27 -2.38 -3.27
N VAL A 82 -11.22 -2.68 -2.39
CA VAL A 82 -12.64 -2.61 -2.73
C VAL A 82 -13.16 -1.23 -2.36
N PHE A 83 -13.65 -0.51 -3.35
CA PHE A 83 -14.27 0.80 -3.17
C PHE A 83 -15.78 0.67 -3.05
N LEU A 84 -16.37 1.38 -2.09
CA LEU A 84 -17.77 1.78 -2.11
C LEU A 84 -17.88 3.06 -2.95
N LEU A 85 -18.55 2.98 -4.11
CA LEU A 85 -18.50 4.02 -5.14
C LEU A 85 -19.60 5.07 -5.01
N ALA A 86 -20.82 4.64 -4.68
CA ALA A 86 -21.99 5.51 -4.59
C ALA A 86 -23.10 4.85 -3.78
N CYS A 87 -24.01 5.66 -3.24
CA CYS A 87 -25.22 5.24 -2.53
C CYS A 87 -26.44 6.03 -3.04
N SER A 88 -27.59 5.37 -3.13
CA SER A 88 -28.86 5.99 -3.52
C SER A 88 -30.04 5.22 -2.92
N PRO A 89 -31.15 5.89 -2.54
CA PRO A 89 -32.38 5.19 -2.18
C PRO A 89 -32.99 4.54 -3.44
N HIS A 90 -32.90 3.22 -3.60
CA HIS A 90 -33.54 2.40 -4.66
C HIS A 90 -33.53 2.90 -6.13
N VAL A 91 -32.76 3.93 -6.47
CA VAL A 91 -32.71 4.50 -7.82
C VAL A 91 -31.39 4.10 -8.50
N TYR A 92 -31.37 2.92 -9.12
CA TYR A 92 -30.21 2.39 -9.85
C TYR A 92 -29.80 3.24 -11.07
N ALA A 93 -30.76 3.94 -11.67
CA ALA A 93 -30.51 4.81 -12.83
C ALA A 93 -29.47 5.92 -12.53
N VAL A 94 -29.37 6.37 -11.27
CA VAL A 94 -28.37 7.35 -10.85
C VAL A 94 -26.95 6.81 -11.02
N PHE A 95 -26.73 5.53 -10.70
CA PHE A 95 -25.40 4.92 -10.86
C PHE A 95 -25.03 4.79 -12.33
N VAL A 96 -25.97 4.37 -13.18
CA VAL A 96 -25.76 4.26 -14.63
C VAL A 96 -25.47 5.63 -15.26
N ASP A 97 -26.17 6.69 -14.84
CA ASP A 97 -25.89 8.05 -15.31
C ASP A 97 -24.48 8.52 -14.89
N ARG A 98 -24.08 8.29 -13.63
CA ARG A 98 -22.70 8.57 -13.17
C ARG A 98 -21.65 7.80 -13.97
N TYR A 99 -21.91 6.52 -14.28
CA TYR A 99 -21.01 5.73 -15.11
C TYR A 99 -20.85 6.34 -16.51
N ARG A 100 -21.97 6.67 -17.17
CA ARG A 100 -21.95 7.29 -18.52
C ARG A 100 -21.23 8.64 -18.56
N ARG A 101 -21.23 9.38 -17.45
CA ARG A 101 -20.51 10.65 -17.29
C ARG A 101 -19.06 10.48 -16.83
N GLY A 102 -18.62 9.26 -16.54
CA GLY A 102 -17.28 8.98 -16.02
C GLY A 102 -17.06 9.39 -14.56
N THR A 103 -18.14 9.62 -13.79
CA THR A 103 -18.08 10.10 -12.40
C THR A 103 -18.42 9.04 -11.36
N LEU A 104 -18.59 7.78 -11.77
CA LEU A 104 -18.92 6.69 -10.85
C LEU A 104 -17.68 6.07 -10.19
N LYS A 105 -16.55 5.98 -10.91
CA LYS A 105 -15.32 5.35 -10.41
C LYS A 105 -14.56 6.29 -9.47
N PRO A 106 -13.64 5.76 -8.65
CA PRO A 106 -12.80 6.58 -7.78
C PRO A 106 -12.03 7.63 -8.58
N THR A 107 -11.85 8.79 -7.98
CA THR A 107 -11.06 9.89 -8.51
C THR A 107 -9.61 9.79 -8.03
N GLU A 108 -8.71 10.58 -8.62
CA GLU A 108 -7.32 10.69 -8.16
C GLU A 108 -7.23 11.05 -6.66
N ALA A 109 -8.12 11.92 -6.17
CA ALA A 109 -8.18 12.26 -4.75
C ALA A 109 -8.53 11.06 -3.85
N ASP A 110 -9.33 10.10 -4.32
CA ASP A 110 -9.63 8.88 -3.56
C ASP A 110 -8.40 7.97 -3.46
N TYR A 111 -7.56 7.92 -4.50
CA TYR A 111 -6.31 7.16 -4.48
C TYR A 111 -5.25 7.83 -3.59
N VAL A 112 -5.16 9.16 -3.58
CA VAL A 112 -4.30 9.91 -2.64
C VAL A 112 -4.69 9.62 -1.20
N ASP A 113 -6.00 9.59 -0.90
CA ASP A 113 -6.52 9.25 0.41
C ASP A 113 -6.15 7.81 0.83
N VAL A 114 -6.28 6.85 -0.08
CA VAL A 114 -5.86 5.44 0.14
C VAL A 114 -4.36 5.33 0.41
N ALA A 115 -3.53 5.99 -0.40
CA ALA A 115 -2.08 5.99 -0.25
C ALA A 115 -1.67 6.57 1.11
N THR A 116 -2.28 7.71 1.48
CA THR A 116 -2.05 8.36 2.78
C THR A 116 -2.46 7.44 3.93
N HIS A 117 -3.64 6.81 3.85
CA HIS A 117 -4.09 5.87 4.88
C HIS A 117 -3.13 4.69 5.02
N ARG A 118 -2.63 4.14 3.91
CA ARG A 118 -1.65 3.05 3.92
C ARG A 118 -0.35 3.45 4.59
N ARG A 119 0.18 4.62 4.23
CA ARG A 119 1.39 5.19 4.85
C ARG A 119 1.22 5.26 6.37
N ASN A 120 0.14 5.89 6.83
CA ASN A 120 -0.17 6.03 8.25
C ASN A 120 -0.38 4.67 8.95
N ALA A 121 -1.09 3.74 8.30
CA ALA A 121 -1.35 2.40 8.86
C ALA A 121 -0.10 1.52 8.91
N SER A 122 0.86 1.74 8.00
CA SER A 122 2.15 1.06 8.02
C SER A 122 3.10 1.59 9.09
N GLY A 123 2.82 2.75 9.70
CA GLY A 123 3.77 3.40 10.61
C GLY A 123 5.08 3.78 9.92
N LEU A 124 5.05 3.93 8.58
CA LEU A 124 6.14 4.45 7.74
C LEU A 124 5.86 5.93 7.46
N ASP A 125 5.65 6.70 8.53
CA ASP A 125 5.50 8.16 8.47
C ASP A 125 6.86 8.85 8.64
N ASP A 126 6.85 10.19 8.65
CA ASP A 126 8.05 10.99 8.82
C ASP A 126 8.83 10.62 10.10
N ASP A 127 8.12 10.16 11.15
CA ASP A 127 8.73 9.69 12.40
C ASP A 127 9.54 8.40 12.18
N PHE A 128 9.09 7.48 11.32
CA PHE A 128 9.86 6.28 10.99
C PHE A 128 11.14 6.58 10.22
N ILE A 129 11.04 7.43 9.19
CA ILE A 129 12.22 7.86 8.42
C ILE A 129 13.22 8.57 9.35
N ALA A 130 12.74 9.48 10.21
CA ALA A 130 13.58 10.16 11.19
C ALA A 130 14.22 9.19 12.20
N VAL A 131 13.51 8.15 12.65
CA VAL A 131 14.08 7.13 13.54
C VAL A 131 15.15 6.32 12.80
N VAL A 132 14.92 5.92 11.55
CA VAL A 132 15.93 5.21 10.74
C VAL A 132 17.15 6.09 10.48
N GLU A 133 16.97 7.38 10.18
CA GLU A 133 18.05 8.36 10.04
C GLU A 133 18.80 8.57 11.36
N SER A 134 18.11 8.61 12.50
CA SER A 134 18.78 8.73 13.81
C SER A 134 19.53 7.47 14.23
N GLN A 135 19.05 6.31 13.76
CA GLN A 135 19.64 5.00 13.96
C GLN A 135 20.59 4.64 12.83
N GLU A 136 20.85 5.57 11.89
CA GLU A 136 21.56 5.38 10.63
C GLU A 136 22.76 4.47 10.88
N PRO A 137 22.62 3.19 10.53
CA PRO A 137 23.67 2.27 10.83
C PRO A 137 24.69 2.47 9.72
N ASP A 138 25.98 2.52 10.05
CA ASP A 138 27.11 2.41 9.11
C ASP A 138 27.13 1.01 8.43
N LEU A 139 25.97 0.44 8.08
CA LEU A 139 25.75 -0.87 7.49
C LEU A 139 26.51 -1.01 6.19
N VAL A 140 26.37 -0.02 5.31
CA VAL A 140 27.03 -0.03 4.00
C VAL A 140 28.54 0.07 4.18
N GLN A 141 29.02 1.00 5.01
CA GLN A 141 30.44 1.11 5.31
C GLN A 141 31.01 -0.19 5.91
N ARG A 142 30.32 -0.83 6.85
CA ARG A 142 30.72 -2.13 7.42
C ARG A 142 30.71 -3.27 6.39
N ALA A 143 29.75 -3.27 5.47
CA ALA A 143 29.71 -4.25 4.39
C ALA A 143 30.86 -4.05 3.41
N LEU A 144 31.23 -2.80 3.12
CA LEU A 144 32.39 -2.46 2.30
C LEU A 144 33.72 -2.84 2.96
N GLU A 145 33.80 -2.77 4.30
CA GLU A 145 34.97 -3.23 5.07
C GLU A 145 35.08 -4.77 5.14
N ALA A 146 34.00 -5.48 4.87
CA ALA A 146 33.95 -6.94 4.86
C ALA A 146 33.27 -7.52 3.60
N PRO A 147 33.86 -7.36 2.39
CA PRO A 147 33.26 -7.84 1.15
C PRO A 147 32.96 -9.34 1.18
N GLY A 148 31.85 -9.73 0.56
CA GLY A 148 31.33 -11.09 0.52
C GLY A 148 30.65 -11.55 1.81
N ARG A 149 30.49 -10.66 2.80
CA ARG A 149 29.74 -10.97 4.03
C ARG A 149 28.45 -10.19 4.11
N VAL A 150 27.41 -10.86 4.60
CA VAL A 150 26.14 -10.23 4.93
C VAL A 150 26.28 -9.53 6.28
N ILE A 151 26.02 -8.23 6.30
CA ILE A 151 25.82 -7.44 7.51
C ILE A 151 24.32 -7.21 7.67
N GLN A 152 23.75 -7.57 8.82
CA GLN A 152 22.31 -7.55 9.06
C GLN A 152 21.99 -6.76 10.33
N GLU A 153 20.98 -5.88 10.28
CA GLU A 153 20.56 -5.07 11.41
C GLU A 153 19.06 -4.78 11.39
N ILE A 154 18.50 -4.45 12.56
CA ILE A 154 17.09 -4.09 12.73
C ILE A 154 17.01 -2.60 13.07
N LEU A 155 16.37 -1.82 12.21
CA LEU A 155 16.13 -0.39 12.34
C LEU A 155 14.66 -0.11 12.64
N GLY A 156 14.37 1.09 13.19
CA GLY A 156 13.01 1.46 13.59
C GLY A 156 12.57 0.80 14.90
N SER A 157 13.48 0.17 15.64
CA SER A 157 13.16 -0.61 16.85
C SER A 157 12.60 0.20 18.02
N GLU A 158 12.74 1.53 17.97
CA GLU A 158 12.22 2.46 18.96
C GLU A 158 10.73 2.76 18.78
N LEU A 159 10.18 2.40 17.62
CA LEU A 159 8.75 2.59 17.34
C LEU A 159 7.92 1.44 17.93
N PRO A 160 6.66 1.70 18.30
CA PRO A 160 5.77 0.70 18.86
C PRO A 160 5.37 -0.36 17.82
N VAL A 161 6.24 -1.37 17.64
CA VAL A 161 6.07 -2.69 16.99
C VAL A 161 5.63 -2.72 15.52
N ALA A 162 4.95 -1.70 15.01
CA ALA A 162 4.38 -1.71 13.66
C ALA A 162 5.44 -1.61 12.57
N ALA A 163 6.57 -0.94 12.84
CA ALA A 163 7.62 -0.69 11.85
C ALA A 163 9.00 -1.13 12.35
N LEU A 164 9.34 -2.38 12.08
CA LEU A 164 10.70 -2.90 12.22
C LEU A 164 11.25 -3.11 10.83
N LEU A 165 12.36 -2.46 10.49
CA LEU A 165 13.04 -2.64 9.21
C LEU A 165 14.26 -3.51 9.43
N GLU A 166 14.24 -4.73 8.95
CA GLU A 166 15.42 -5.57 8.87
C GLU A 166 16.15 -5.25 7.57
N VAL A 167 17.38 -4.75 7.69
CA VAL A 167 18.26 -4.41 6.58
C VAL A 167 19.40 -5.41 6.53
N ALA A 168 19.60 -6.06 5.39
CA ALA A 168 20.76 -6.90 5.12
C ALA A 168 21.54 -6.34 3.94
N VAL A 169 22.85 -6.17 4.12
CA VAL A 169 23.77 -5.60 3.12
C VAL A 169 24.87 -6.60 2.82
N ILE A 170 25.19 -6.78 1.55
CA ILE A 170 26.42 -7.47 1.11
C ILE A 170 27.11 -6.64 0.03
N ALA A 171 28.42 -6.48 0.15
CA ALA A 171 29.26 -5.95 -0.92
C ALA A 171 29.85 -7.13 -1.70
N ASP A 172 29.75 -7.11 -3.03
CA ASP A 172 30.36 -8.13 -3.88
C ASP A 172 31.90 -7.98 -3.90
N VAL A 173 32.60 -9.11 -3.98
CA VAL A 173 34.06 -9.21 -4.09
C VAL A 173 34.52 -9.07 -5.54
N SER A 174 33.59 -9.08 -6.51
CA SER A 174 33.90 -8.76 -7.90
C SER A 174 34.45 -7.34 -8.01
N MET A 175 35.31 -7.09 -9.00
CA MET A 175 36.05 -5.83 -9.20
C MET A 175 35.15 -4.58 -9.35
N THR A 176 33.82 -4.72 -9.36
CA THR A 176 32.85 -3.62 -9.43
C THR A 176 32.43 -3.09 -8.06
N GLY A 177 32.57 -3.88 -6.99
CA GLY A 177 32.23 -3.43 -5.63
C GLY A 177 30.75 -3.12 -5.41
N ASP A 178 29.86 -3.76 -6.18
CA ASP A 178 28.40 -3.61 -6.08
C ASP A 178 27.92 -3.86 -4.65
N VAL A 179 26.99 -3.05 -4.18
CA VAL A 179 26.33 -3.22 -2.89
C VAL A 179 24.90 -3.66 -3.12
N TYR A 180 24.51 -4.76 -2.50
CA TYR A 180 23.12 -5.22 -2.50
C TYR A 180 22.50 -4.96 -1.13
N LEU A 181 21.34 -4.31 -1.14
CA LEU A 181 20.51 -4.05 0.04
C LEU A 181 19.23 -4.88 -0.05
N VAL A 182 18.90 -5.57 1.03
CA VAL A 182 17.60 -6.19 1.23
C VAL A 182 16.90 -5.46 2.35
N LEU A 183 15.75 -4.87 2.02
CA LEU A 183 14.88 -4.17 2.95
C LEU A 183 13.67 -5.04 3.24
N ARG A 184 13.47 -5.37 4.52
CA ARG A 184 12.34 -6.19 4.95
C ARG A 184 11.56 -5.50 6.04
N PHE A 185 10.26 -5.38 5.81
CA PHE A 185 9.34 -4.98 6.85
C PHE A 185 8.99 -6.17 7.74
N THR A 186 9.31 -6.06 9.02
CA THR A 186 9.17 -7.14 10.01
C THR A 186 7.83 -7.08 10.76
N ASP A 187 6.78 -6.55 10.13
CA ASP A 187 5.43 -6.68 10.66
C ASP A 187 5.07 -8.17 10.77
N ARG A 188 4.78 -8.60 11.99
CA ARG A 188 4.48 -9.99 12.37
C ARG A 188 3.28 -10.58 11.62
N LEU A 189 2.50 -9.78 10.90
CA LEU A 189 1.23 -10.22 10.34
C LEU A 189 1.26 -10.58 8.85
N ARG A 190 2.12 -10.00 7.98
CA ARG A 190 2.32 -10.44 6.58
C ARG A 190 3.64 -9.94 5.96
N ALA A 191 4.30 -10.80 5.19
CA ALA A 191 5.34 -10.38 4.27
C ALA A 191 4.73 -9.55 3.12
N ARG A 192 5.17 -8.30 2.98
CA ARG A 192 4.77 -7.36 1.93
C ARG A 192 5.98 -6.53 1.53
N SER A 193 6.12 -6.28 0.23
CA SER A 193 7.09 -5.32 -0.31
C SER A 193 6.85 -3.95 0.29
N LEU A 194 7.93 -3.22 0.58
CA LEU A 194 7.83 -1.83 1.00
C LEU A 194 7.30 -0.97 -0.15
N PRO A 195 6.46 0.05 0.12
CA PRO A 195 6.08 1.05 -0.87
C PRO A 195 7.31 1.70 -1.53
N SER A 196 7.23 1.99 -2.83
CA SER A 196 8.38 2.48 -3.60
C SER A 196 8.89 3.85 -3.14
N ASP A 197 8.01 4.71 -2.65
CA ASP A 197 8.36 6.01 -2.05
C ASP A 197 9.20 5.81 -0.78
N VAL A 198 8.76 4.93 0.12
CA VAL A 198 9.52 4.60 1.33
C VAL A 198 10.88 3.98 0.99
N VAL A 199 10.93 3.11 -0.03
CA VAL A 199 12.20 2.50 -0.48
C VAL A 199 13.15 3.56 -1.01
N ALA A 200 12.66 4.56 -1.76
CA ALA A 200 13.47 5.65 -2.26
C ALA A 200 14.02 6.52 -1.12
N ASP A 201 13.20 6.86 -0.13
CA ASP A 201 13.62 7.63 1.05
C ASP A 201 14.66 6.85 1.87
N LEU A 202 14.42 5.57 2.13
CA LEU A 202 15.38 4.69 2.83
C LEU A 202 16.69 4.51 2.06
N ALA A 203 16.65 4.41 0.73
CA ALA A 203 17.85 4.30 -0.08
C ALA A 203 18.71 5.57 0.03
N SER A 204 18.09 6.75 0.08
CA SER A 204 18.83 8.02 0.24
C SER A 204 19.55 8.13 1.60
N ILE A 205 19.03 7.49 2.63
CA ILE A 205 19.64 7.42 3.97
C ILE A 205 20.73 6.36 4.02
N LEU A 206 20.44 5.15 3.52
CA LEU A 206 21.36 4.02 3.64
C LEU A 206 22.50 4.05 2.62
N LEU A 207 22.32 4.75 1.50
CA LEU A 207 23.26 4.88 0.41
C LEU A 207 23.49 6.36 0.06
N PRO A 208 24.02 7.17 1.00
CA PRO A 208 24.09 8.63 0.83
C PRO A 208 25.01 9.06 -0.34
N ASP A 209 25.94 8.19 -0.74
CA ASP A 209 26.86 8.42 -1.86
C ASP A 209 26.36 7.88 -3.21
N ALA A 210 25.18 7.25 -3.25
CA ALA A 210 24.64 6.67 -4.48
C ALA A 210 23.83 7.69 -5.27
N ASP A 211 24.18 7.89 -6.54
CA ASP A 211 23.32 8.59 -7.47
C ASP A 211 22.13 7.69 -7.86
N TYR A 212 20.96 8.29 -8.09
CA TYR A 212 19.73 7.56 -8.43
C TYR A 212 19.91 6.66 -9.67
N GLU A 213 20.73 7.09 -10.64
CA GLU A 213 21.00 6.36 -11.89
C GLU A 213 21.87 5.11 -11.67
N ASP A 214 22.62 5.05 -10.57
CA ASP A 214 23.50 3.93 -10.22
C ASP A 214 22.75 2.83 -9.43
N ILE A 215 21.49 3.10 -9.05
CA ILE A 215 20.64 2.19 -8.29
C ILE A 215 19.74 1.40 -9.26
N ASP A 216 19.96 0.10 -9.29
CA ASP A 216 19.02 -0.86 -9.83
C ASP A 216 17.99 -1.22 -8.76
N TRP A 217 16.79 -0.64 -8.89
CA TRP A 217 15.67 -0.79 -7.95
C TRP A 217 14.97 -2.16 -8.04
N THR A 218 15.24 -2.93 -9.09
CA THR A 218 14.65 -4.26 -9.31
C THR A 218 15.67 -5.19 -9.95
N PRO A 219 16.75 -5.53 -9.25
CA PRO A 219 17.81 -6.33 -9.82
C PRO A 219 17.27 -7.72 -10.18
N THR A 220 17.69 -8.23 -11.33
CA THR A 220 17.25 -9.54 -11.85
C THR A 220 17.74 -10.71 -11.01
N SER A 221 18.79 -10.50 -10.21
CA SER A 221 19.35 -11.48 -9.28
C SER A 221 19.95 -10.78 -8.07
N ALA A 222 19.97 -11.48 -6.94
CA ALA A 222 20.69 -11.08 -5.73
C ALA A 222 21.67 -12.21 -5.34
N PRO A 223 22.79 -11.90 -4.66
CA PRO A 223 23.67 -12.90 -4.07
C PRO A 223 22.91 -13.88 -3.17
N ASP A 224 23.23 -15.17 -3.28
CA ASP A 224 22.56 -16.24 -2.53
C ASP A 224 22.67 -16.04 -1.01
N GLU A 225 23.74 -15.39 -0.55
CA GLU A 225 24.02 -15.11 0.84
C GLU A 225 22.94 -14.22 1.48
N LEU A 226 22.33 -13.30 0.72
CA LEU A 226 21.34 -12.35 1.23
C LEU A 226 20.03 -12.99 1.71
N SER A 227 19.82 -14.30 1.49
CA SER A 227 18.69 -15.04 2.01
C SER A 227 17.33 -14.35 1.75
N VAL A 228 17.14 -13.86 0.52
CA VAL A 228 15.96 -13.09 0.09
C VAL A 228 14.69 -13.91 0.26
N ARG A 229 13.67 -13.32 0.88
CA ARG A 229 12.36 -13.93 1.17
C ARG A 229 11.27 -13.33 0.28
N PRO A 230 10.15 -14.05 0.07
CA PRO A 230 8.98 -13.47 -0.57
C PRO A 230 8.52 -12.21 0.15
N GLY A 231 8.38 -11.10 -0.58
CA GLY A 231 7.97 -9.80 -0.04
C GLY A 231 9.13 -8.90 0.40
N ASP A 232 10.38 -9.34 0.30
CA ASP A 232 11.53 -8.45 0.48
C ASP A 232 11.68 -7.49 -0.70
N THR A 233 12.13 -6.26 -0.43
CA THR A 233 12.57 -5.33 -1.48
C THR A 233 14.09 -5.42 -1.59
N VAL A 234 14.59 -5.71 -2.80
CA VAL A 234 16.03 -5.79 -3.07
C VAL A 234 16.43 -4.63 -3.97
N ILE A 235 17.49 -3.92 -3.62
CA ILE A 235 18.11 -2.88 -4.44
C ILE A 235 19.60 -3.20 -4.62
N ARG A 236 20.14 -2.85 -5.78
CA ARG A 236 21.58 -2.96 -6.06
C ARG A 236 22.13 -1.59 -6.42
N TRP A 237 23.16 -1.16 -5.71
CA TRP A 237 23.96 0.00 -6.05
C TRP A 237 25.23 -0.43 -6.79
N THR A 238 25.39 0.04 -8.02
CA THR A 238 26.60 -0.17 -8.83
C THR A 238 27.57 0.96 -8.53
N ARG A 239 28.75 0.64 -8.00
CA ARG A 239 29.75 1.67 -7.67
C ARG A 239 30.67 1.89 -8.87
N HIS A 240 30.99 3.15 -9.16
CA HIS A 240 31.90 3.58 -10.24
C HIS A 240 33.25 4.05 -9.71
#